data_AF-A0A955JZT6-F1
#
_entry.id   AF-A0A955JZT6-F1
#
_cell.length_a   1.000
_cell.length_b   1.000
_cell.length_c   1.000
_cell.angle_alpha   90.00
_cell.angle_beta   90.00
_cell.angle_gamma   90.00
#
_symmetry.space_group_name_H-M   'P 1'
#
loop_
_entity.id
_entity.type
_entity.pdbx_description
1 polymer ?
#
loop_
_entity_poly.entity_id
_entity_poly.type
_entity_poly.pdbx_seq_one_letter_code
_entity_poly.pdbx_strand_id
1 'polypeptide(L)'
;MSKEYTISIPIYTFNDKLDLEKVGKYIDGALLANFKGKDLIIRGIQSEKHKLPKNELINQIIATGTDRYSQNSKNEVRVSDKHIDLFGYARKIDVAPIVLPILEGFHKWKPKSLERPRCRVDLWMVYDVNLLENVEYTHMKYKVKSKK
;
A
#
# COMPACT_ATOMS: atom_id res chain seq x y z
N MET A 1 -19.92 -1.27 -4.84
CA MET A 1 -19.26 -1.33 -6.17
C MET A 1 -17.91 -0.67 -6.04
N SER A 2 -16.81 -1.38 -6.34
CA SER A 2 -15.46 -0.81 -6.40
C SER A 2 -15.30 0.02 -7.68
N LYS A 3 -14.58 1.15 -7.61
CA LYS A 3 -14.36 2.05 -8.73
C LYS A 3 -12.87 2.08 -9.06
N GLU A 4 -12.53 1.79 -10.31
CA GLU A 4 -11.15 1.80 -10.81
C GLU A 4 -10.75 3.19 -11.33
N TYR A 5 -9.52 3.58 -11.06
CA TYR A 5 -8.90 4.79 -11.61
C TYR A 5 -7.52 4.43 -12.16
N THR A 6 -7.29 4.69 -13.45
CA THR A 6 -6.01 4.42 -14.10
C THR A 6 -5.26 5.72 -14.31
N ILE A 7 -4.04 5.80 -13.78
CA ILE A 7 -3.15 6.95 -13.96
C ILE A 7 -1.88 6.50 -14.67
N SER A 8 -1.49 7.25 -15.70
CA SER A 8 -0.20 7.05 -16.35
C SER A 8 0.89 7.64 -15.47
N ILE A 9 1.77 6.78 -14.95
CA ILE A 9 2.97 7.19 -14.23
C ILE A 9 4.17 7.13 -15.18
N PRO A 10 5.19 7.99 -15.02
CA PRO A 10 6.39 7.90 -15.83
C PRO A 10 7.01 6.51 -15.72
N ILE A 11 7.44 5.95 -16.85
CA ILE A 11 8.10 4.65 -16.90
C ILE A 11 9.56 4.88 -16.50
N TYR A 12 10.00 4.21 -15.43
CA TYR A 12 11.40 4.18 -15.01
C TYR A 12 11.96 2.78 -15.25
N THR A 13 13.22 2.69 -15.67
CA THR A 13 13.93 1.40 -15.72
C THR A 13 14.52 1.09 -14.35
N PHE A 14 14.71 -0.19 -14.03
CA PHE A 14 15.28 -0.62 -12.74
C PHE A 14 16.70 -0.09 -12.48
N ASN A 15 17.40 0.34 -13.55
CA ASN A 15 18.75 0.90 -13.47
C ASN A 15 18.78 2.40 -13.17
N ASP A 16 17.65 3.09 -13.29
CA ASP A 16 17.54 4.50 -12.93
C ASP A 16 17.27 4.64 -11.43
N LYS A 17 17.90 5.62 -10.79
CA LYS A 17 17.51 6.00 -9.42
C LYS A 17 16.06 6.49 -9.47
N LEU A 18 15.13 5.69 -8.95
CA LEU A 18 13.71 6.03 -8.95
C LEU A 18 13.50 7.40 -8.29
N ASP A 19 12.94 8.33 -9.05
CA ASP A 19 12.59 9.66 -8.56
C ASP A 19 11.27 9.56 -7.76
N LEU A 20 11.42 9.23 -6.47
CA LEU A 20 10.30 9.02 -5.56
C LEU A 20 9.42 10.27 -5.42
N GLU A 21 10.00 11.46 -5.52
CA GLU A 21 9.25 12.71 -5.44
C GLU A 21 8.39 12.90 -6.67
N LYS A 22 8.96 12.67 -7.87
CA LYS A 22 8.19 12.76 -9.11
C LYS A 22 7.09 11.73 -9.16
N VAL A 23 7.37 10.46 -8.84
CA VAL A 23 6.34 9.41 -8.75
C VAL A 23 5.27 9.77 -7.72
N GLY A 24 5.69 10.24 -6.54
CA GLY A 24 4.79 10.68 -5.47
C GLY A 24 3.84 11.79 -5.94
N LYS A 25 4.33 12.79 -6.68
CA LYS A 25 3.50 13.87 -7.23
C LYS A 25 2.38 13.37 -8.16
N TYR A 26 2.64 12.37 -9.01
CA TYR A 26 1.61 11.81 -9.88
C TYR A 26 0.50 11.12 -9.08
N ILE A 27 0.89 10.33 -8.08
CA ILE A 27 -0.07 9.60 -7.24
C ILE A 27 -0.84 10.57 -6.33
N ASP A 28 -0.15 11.53 -5.70
CA ASP A 28 -0.75 12.56 -4.87
C ASP A 28 -1.73 13.42 -5.67
N GLY A 29 -1.40 13.75 -6.93
CA GLY A 29 -2.30 14.46 -7.84
C GLY A 29 -3.61 13.69 -8.07
N ALA A 30 -3.52 12.38 -8.30
CA ALA A 30 -4.69 11.52 -8.44
C ALA A 30 -5.52 11.43 -7.15
N LEU A 31 -4.86 11.31 -6.00
CA LEU A 31 -5.52 11.27 -4.70
C LEU A 31 -6.25 12.59 -4.41
N LEU A 32 -5.57 13.73 -4.59
CA LEU A 32 -6.14 15.05 -4.38
C LEU A 32 -7.28 15.33 -5.36
N ALA A 33 -7.18 14.91 -6.62
CA ALA A 33 -8.25 15.12 -7.60
C ALA A 33 -9.54 14.36 -7.25
N ASN A 34 -9.43 13.16 -6.68
CA ASN A 34 -10.57 12.26 -6.49
C ASN A 34 -11.07 12.17 -5.03
N PHE A 35 -10.23 12.50 -4.04
CA PHE A 35 -10.51 12.20 -2.64
C PHE A 35 -10.18 13.36 -1.68
N LYS A 36 -10.03 14.59 -2.17
CA LYS A 36 -9.72 15.75 -1.31
C LYS A 36 -10.69 15.87 -0.14
N GLY A 37 -10.14 16.09 1.06
CA GLY A 37 -10.88 16.25 2.31
C GLY A 37 -11.35 14.96 2.95
N LYS A 38 -11.13 13.79 2.32
CA LYS A 38 -11.52 12.48 2.85
C LYS A 38 -10.42 11.89 3.73
N ASP A 39 -10.82 11.17 4.78
CA ASP A 39 -9.94 10.34 5.58
C ASP A 39 -9.88 8.94 4.97
N LEU A 40 -8.71 8.52 4.50
CA LEU A 40 -8.52 7.26 3.79
C LEU A 40 -7.42 6.41 4.43
N ILE A 41 -7.47 5.11 4.17
CA ILE A 41 -6.31 4.22 4.29
C ILE A 41 -5.70 4.03 2.91
N ILE A 42 -4.41 4.33 2.77
CA ILE A 42 -3.65 4.19 1.52
C ILE A 42 -2.68 3.03 1.65
N ARG A 43 -2.62 2.18 0.63
CA ARG A 43 -1.69 1.05 0.58
C ARG A 43 -1.00 0.93 -0.77
N GLY A 44 0.32 0.85 -0.76
CA GLY A 44 1.12 0.49 -1.92
C GLY A 44 1.35 -1.01 -1.99
N ILE A 45 1.23 -1.58 -3.19
CA ILE A 45 1.45 -3.01 -3.47
C ILE A 45 2.53 -3.14 -4.55
N GLN A 46 3.40 -4.12 -4.35
CA GLN A 46 4.40 -4.54 -5.34
C GLN A 46 3.86 -5.80 -6.02
N SER A 47 3.19 -5.66 -7.17
CA SER A 47 2.49 -6.78 -7.82
C SER A 47 3.41 -7.97 -8.12
N GLU A 48 4.68 -7.70 -8.41
CA GLU A 48 5.72 -8.70 -8.68
C GLU A 48 6.04 -9.60 -7.47
N LYS A 49 5.61 -9.25 -6.25
CA LYS A 49 5.71 -10.14 -5.08
C LYS A 49 4.60 -11.19 -5.01
N HIS A 50 3.58 -11.05 -5.85
CA HIS A 50 2.46 -11.99 -5.94
C HIS A 50 2.75 -13.03 -7.02
N LYS A 51 2.20 -14.24 -6.85
CA LYS A 51 2.33 -15.32 -7.84
C LYS A 51 1.40 -15.13 -9.04
N LEU A 52 0.35 -14.32 -8.90
CA LEU A 52 -0.62 -14.09 -9.95
C LEU A 52 -0.11 -13.06 -10.95
N PRO A 53 -0.49 -13.18 -12.24
CA PRO A 53 -0.37 -12.10 -13.21
C PRO A 53 -1.05 -10.83 -12.69
N LYS A 54 -0.49 -9.65 -13.01
CA LYS A 54 -0.97 -8.35 -12.51
C LYS A 54 -2.47 -8.14 -12.73
N ASN A 55 -2.99 -8.48 -13.91
CA ASN A 55 -4.42 -8.31 -14.22
C ASN A 55 -5.31 -9.24 -13.39
N GLU A 56 -4.86 -10.48 -13.12
CA GLU A 56 -5.58 -11.40 -12.24
C GLU A 56 -5.56 -10.93 -10.78
N LEU A 57 -4.42 -10.41 -10.31
CA LEU A 57 -4.31 -9.77 -9.00
C LEU A 57 -5.28 -8.59 -8.88
N ILE A 58 -5.39 -7.74 -9.90
CA ILE A 58 -6.34 -6.61 -9.92
C ILE A 58 -7.77 -7.14 -9.83
N ASN A 59 -8.16 -8.10 -10.67
CA ASN A 59 -9.51 -8.67 -10.67
C ASN A 59 -9.85 -9.29 -9.30
N GLN A 60 -8.89 -9.97 -8.69
CA GLN A 60 -9.07 -10.53 -7.35
C GLN A 60 -9.24 -9.42 -6.31
N ILE A 61 -8.37 -8.40 -6.31
CA ILE A 61 -8.51 -7.24 -5.42
C ILE A 61 -9.90 -6.61 -5.57
N ILE A 62 -10.38 -6.44 -6.80
CA ILE A 62 -11.70 -5.85 -7.08
C ILE A 62 -12.81 -6.71 -6.49
N ALA A 63 -12.69 -8.03 -6.58
CA ALA A 63 -13.68 -8.98 -6.06
C ALA A 63 -13.66 -9.13 -4.54
N THR A 64 -12.48 -9.14 -3.91
CA THR A 64 -12.31 -9.46 -2.48
C THR A 64 -12.02 -8.25 -1.60
N GLY A 65 -11.62 -7.12 -2.18
CA GLY A 65 -11.14 -5.94 -1.47
C GLY A 65 -9.70 -6.06 -0.93
N THR A 66 -8.98 -7.13 -1.24
CA THR A 66 -7.62 -7.36 -0.71
C THR A 66 -6.70 -8.11 -1.69
N ASP A 67 -5.42 -7.80 -1.62
CA ASP A 67 -4.32 -8.47 -2.32
C ASP A 67 -3.82 -9.72 -1.56
N ARG A 68 -4.37 -9.98 -0.37
CA ARG A 68 -4.10 -11.21 0.37
C ARG A 68 -4.93 -12.34 -0.21
N TYR A 69 -4.26 -13.38 -0.67
CA TYR A 69 -4.91 -14.61 -1.08
C TYR A 69 -4.85 -15.57 0.09
N SER A 70 -5.90 -16.35 0.34
CA SER A 70 -5.90 -17.44 1.31
C SER A 70 -4.97 -18.57 0.86
N GLN A 71 -3.68 -18.30 0.71
CA GLN A 71 -2.72 -19.37 0.66
C GLN A 71 -2.57 -19.86 2.08
N ASN A 72 -2.92 -21.13 2.29
CA ASN A 72 -2.53 -22.00 3.41
C ASN A 72 -0.99 -22.05 3.65
N SER A 73 -0.26 -21.00 3.27
CA SER A 73 1.16 -20.86 3.49
C SER A 73 1.39 -20.57 4.98
N LYS A 74 2.16 -21.46 5.61
CA LYS A 74 2.63 -21.38 7.00
C LYS A 74 3.44 -20.12 7.34
N ASN A 75 3.52 -19.13 6.43
CA ASN A 75 4.38 -17.95 6.52
C ASN A 75 3.61 -16.61 6.52
N GLU A 76 2.27 -16.62 6.49
CA GLU A 76 1.54 -15.40 6.82
C GLU A 76 1.75 -15.10 8.31
N VAL A 77 2.03 -13.83 8.63
CA VAL A 77 2.06 -13.37 10.02
C VAL A 77 0.64 -13.50 10.57
N ARG A 78 0.32 -14.69 11.11
CA ARG A 78 -0.79 -14.90 12.02
C ARG A 78 -0.41 -14.16 13.29
N VAL A 79 -0.77 -12.88 13.34
CA VAL A 79 -0.79 -12.12 14.58
C VAL A 79 -1.80 -12.84 15.48
N SER A 80 -1.30 -13.66 16.40
CA SER A 80 -1.81 -15.02 16.67
C SER A 80 -3.26 -15.22 17.11
N ASP A 81 -4.11 -14.20 17.23
CA ASP A 81 -5.55 -14.34 17.51
C ASP A 81 -6.44 -13.31 16.77
N LYS A 82 -5.87 -12.46 15.91
CA LYS A 82 -6.63 -11.39 15.22
C LYS A 82 -6.53 -11.52 13.70
N HIS A 83 -7.67 -11.54 13.03
CA HIS A 83 -7.77 -11.48 11.56
C HIS A 83 -7.41 -10.05 11.12
N ILE A 84 -6.18 -9.83 10.67
CA ILE A 84 -5.74 -8.54 10.10
C ILE A 84 -5.65 -8.69 8.59
N ASP A 85 -6.63 -8.15 7.90
CA ASP A 85 -6.74 -8.21 6.44
C ASP A 85 -5.83 -7.20 5.74
N LEU A 86 -5.55 -6.08 6.41
CA LEU A 86 -4.93 -4.91 5.80
C LEU A 86 -3.89 -4.27 6.71
N PHE A 87 -2.77 -3.87 6.12
CA PHE A 87 -1.88 -2.85 6.68
C PHE A 87 -1.82 -1.68 5.69
N GLY A 88 -2.06 -0.47 6.17
CA GLY A 88 -2.05 0.73 5.33
C GLY A 88 -1.75 1.98 6.13
N TYR A 89 -1.58 3.08 5.40
CA TYR A 89 -1.29 4.39 5.95
C TYR A 89 -2.58 5.21 6.05
N ALA A 90 -3.05 5.42 7.28
CA ALA A 90 -4.21 6.26 7.55
C ALA A 90 -3.84 7.73 7.40
N ARG A 91 -4.54 8.45 6.52
CA ARG A 91 -4.28 9.87 6.28
C ARG A 91 -5.48 10.59 5.69
N LYS A 92 -5.67 11.84 6.12
CA LYS A 92 -6.53 12.81 5.44
C LYS A 92 -5.89 13.26 4.13
N ILE A 93 -6.65 13.23 3.04
CA ILE A 93 -6.18 13.65 1.72
C ILE A 93 -6.39 15.16 1.57
N ASP A 94 -5.41 15.96 1.98
CA ASP A 94 -5.52 17.43 1.96
C ASP A 94 -4.37 18.11 1.21
N VAL A 95 -3.13 17.82 1.60
CA VAL A 95 -1.92 18.49 1.14
C VAL A 95 -0.81 17.46 0.92
N ALA A 96 -0.16 17.57 -0.24
CA ALA A 96 1.00 16.78 -0.61
C ALA A 96 2.25 17.19 0.20
N PRO A 97 3.23 16.28 0.43
CA PRO A 97 3.27 14.92 -0.09
C PRO A 97 2.48 13.91 0.76
N ILE A 98 1.65 13.10 0.12
CA ILE A 98 0.79 12.09 0.78
C ILE A 98 1.47 10.73 0.77
N VAL A 99 1.88 10.23 -0.41
CA VAL A 99 2.42 8.88 -0.55
C VAL A 99 3.94 8.78 -0.45
N LEU A 100 4.65 9.91 -0.41
CA LEU A 100 6.11 9.92 -0.30
C LEU A 100 6.65 9.09 0.87
N PRO A 101 6.08 9.16 2.10
CA PRO A 101 6.55 8.32 3.21
C PRO A 101 6.41 6.81 2.94
N ILE A 102 5.37 6.40 2.21
CA ILE A 102 5.16 5.01 1.80
C ILE A 102 6.26 4.61 0.80
N LEU A 103 6.44 5.43 -0.24
CA LEU A 103 7.48 5.22 -1.26
C LEU A 103 8.88 5.15 -0.63
N GLU A 104 9.21 6.06 0.28
CA GLU A 104 10.47 6.02 1.01
C GLU A 104 10.60 4.78 1.90
N GLY A 105 9.52 4.33 2.54
CA GLY A 105 9.52 3.07 3.31
C GLY A 105 9.81 1.84 2.46
N PHE A 106 9.31 1.80 1.21
CA PHE A 106 9.62 0.70 0.29
C PHE A 106 10.99 0.83 -0.38
N HIS A 107 11.43 2.05 -0.67
CA HIS A 107 12.54 2.30 -1.60
C HIS A 107 13.80 2.90 -0.98
N LYS A 108 13.71 3.51 0.21
CA LYS A 108 14.82 4.21 0.88
C LYS A 108 15.17 3.60 2.24
N TRP A 109 14.16 3.22 3.03
CA TRP A 109 14.33 2.78 4.42
C TRP A 109 13.92 1.33 4.60
N LYS A 110 14.87 0.38 4.58
CA LYS A 110 14.57 -1.00 4.99
C LYS A 110 14.77 -1.17 6.50
N PRO A 111 13.79 -1.73 7.23
CA PRO A 111 14.00 -2.12 8.63
C PRO A 111 15.00 -3.28 8.82
N LYS A 112 15.36 -4.05 7.76
CA LYS A 112 16.13 -5.31 7.89
C LYS A 112 16.95 -5.84 6.68
N SER A 113 17.20 -5.09 5.59
CA SER A 113 17.94 -5.70 4.46
C SER A 113 18.77 -4.70 3.64
N LEU A 114 20.02 -5.07 3.36
CA LEU A 114 21.00 -4.35 2.56
C LEU A 114 20.72 -4.43 1.04
N GLU A 115 19.63 -5.07 0.62
CA GLU A 115 19.29 -5.21 -0.79
C GLU A 115 18.40 -4.08 -1.27
N ARG A 116 18.71 -3.52 -2.45
CA ARG A 116 17.81 -2.60 -3.16
C ARG A 116 16.42 -3.24 -3.33
N PRO A 117 15.34 -2.45 -3.36
CA PRO A 117 14.00 -2.96 -3.63
C PRO A 117 14.02 -3.64 -4.99
N ARG A 118 13.75 -4.95 -5.04
CA ARG A 118 13.75 -5.71 -6.30
C ARG A 118 12.49 -5.50 -7.14
N CYS A 119 11.43 -4.97 -6.52
CA CYS A 119 10.12 -4.81 -7.14
C CYS A 119 9.63 -3.36 -7.01
N ARG A 120 8.96 -2.85 -8.03
CA ARG A 120 8.30 -1.54 -8.01
C ARG A 120 6.98 -1.59 -7.24
N VAL A 121 6.63 -0.50 -6.54
CA VAL A 121 5.26 -0.28 -6.06
C VAL A 121 4.45 0.23 -7.25
N ASP A 122 3.56 -0.60 -7.77
CA ASP A 122 2.90 -0.39 -9.08
C ASP A 122 1.39 -0.56 -9.04
N LEU A 123 0.84 -0.82 -7.85
CA LEU A 123 -0.58 -0.85 -7.54
C LEU A 123 -0.81 -0.06 -6.26
N TRP A 124 -1.89 0.73 -6.24
CA TRP A 124 -2.29 1.55 -5.10
C TRP A 124 -3.73 1.27 -4.77
N MET A 125 -3.98 0.96 -3.50
CA MET A 125 -5.32 0.76 -2.97
C MET A 125 -5.67 1.88 -2.01
N VAL A 126 -6.94 2.30 -2.08
CA VAL A 126 -7.52 3.30 -1.20
C VAL A 126 -8.78 2.73 -0.57
N TYR A 127 -8.92 2.93 0.74
CA TYR A 127 -10.08 2.49 1.50
C TYR A 127 -10.66 3.67 2.27
N ASP A 128 -11.98 3.70 2.38
CA ASP A 128 -12.66 4.59 3.32
C ASP A 128 -12.40 4.07 4.74
N VAL A 129 -11.83 4.92 5.60
CA VAL A 129 -11.53 4.56 6.99
C VAL A 129 -12.79 4.18 7.78
N ASN A 130 -13.95 4.74 7.42
CA ASN A 130 -15.21 4.51 8.13
C ASN A 130 -15.83 3.14 7.84
N LEU A 131 -15.34 2.46 6.80
CA LEU A 131 -15.78 1.11 6.42
C LEU A 131 -14.86 0.01 6.97
N LEU A 132 -13.86 0.38 7.77
CA LEU A 132 -12.86 -0.53 8.30
C LEU A 132 -12.90 -0.56 9.84
N GLU A 133 -12.67 -1.74 10.40
CA GLU A 133 -12.46 -1.91 11.84
C GLU A 133 -10.95 -1.82 12.15
N ASN A 134 -10.58 -0.97 13.10
CA ASN A 134 -9.19 -0.86 13.53
C ASN A 134 -8.81 -2.04 14.43
N VAL A 135 -7.87 -2.85 13.96
CA VAL A 135 -7.33 -3.95 14.75
C VAL A 135 -6.05 -3.50 15.45
N GLU A 136 -6.13 -3.26 16.76
CA GLU A 136 -4.95 -2.95 17.56
C GLU A 136 -4.01 -4.16 17.65
N TYR A 137 -2.77 -3.99 17.19
CA TYR A 137 -1.71 -4.99 17.30
C TYR A 137 -0.44 -4.36 17.87
N THR A 138 0.10 -4.98 18.92
CA THR A 138 1.43 -4.66 19.44
C THR A 138 2.42 -5.69 18.92
N HIS A 139 3.31 -5.27 18.02
CA HIS A 139 4.40 -6.13 17.57
C HIS A 139 5.36 -6.40 18.74
N MET A 140 5.65 -7.67 19.07
CA MET A 140 6.46 -8.04 20.26
C MET A 140 7.80 -7.29 20.37
N LYS A 141 8.40 -6.91 19.23
CA LYS A 141 9.68 -6.17 19.18
C LYS A 141 9.55 -4.65 19.28
N TYR A 142 8.39 -4.06 19.00
CA TYR A 142 8.18 -2.62 18.93
C TYR A 142 6.85 -2.27 19.60
N LYS A 143 6.91 -1.65 20.79
CA LYS A 143 5.75 -1.21 21.58
C LYS A 143 5.05 -0.01 20.92
N VAL A 144 4.45 -0.20 19.74
CA VAL A 144 3.67 0.83 19.06
C VAL A 144 2.20 0.64 19.42
N LYS A 145 1.60 1.64 20.06
CA LYS A 145 0.14 1.76 20.23
C LYS A 145 -0.39 2.64 19.10
N SER A 146 -1.35 2.19 18.32
CA SER A 146 -2.11 3.09 17.43
C SER A 146 -3.05 3.92 18.31
N LYS A 147 -3.20 5.21 17.99
CA LYS A 147 -4.26 6.05 18.58
C LYS A 147 -5.43 6.10 17.59
N LYS A 148 -6.64 6.05 18.14
CA LYS A 148 -7.89 6.33 17.41
C LYS A 148 -7.90 7.76 16.89
#